data_AF-R9HKV3-F1
#
_entry.id   AF-R9HKV3-F1
#
_cell.length_a   1.000
_cell.length_b   1.000
_cell.length_c   1.000
_cell.angle_alpha   90.00
_cell.angle_beta   90.00
_cell.angle_gamma   90.00
#
_symmetry.space_group_name_H-M   'P 1'
#
loop_
_entity.id
_entity.type
_entity.pdbx_description
1 polymer ?
#
loop_
_entity_poly.entity_id
_entity_poly.type
_entity_poly.pdbx_seq_one_letter_code
_entity_poly.pdbx_strand_id
1 'polypeptide(L)' 'MKKDFIIVTPDTGSGGGTINVQASQNSGGSRSTSITITGGGITRTIPISQGAGALNIIIVGEGGNIIKATV' A
#
# COMPACT_ATOMS: atom_id res chain seq x y z
N MET A 1 -13.74 5.33 3.86
CA MET A 1 -12.96 6.27 3.02
C MET A 1 -12.00 5.47 2.15
N LYS A 2 -11.98 5.74 0.85
CA LYS A 2 -11.00 5.20 -0.10
C LYS A 2 -10.09 6.35 -0.54
N LYS A 3 -8.78 6.18 -0.40
CA LYS A 3 -7.79 7.18 -0.83
C LYS A 3 -6.61 6.45 -1.44
N ASP A 4 -6.14 6.91 -2.60
CA ASP A 4 -4.99 6.35 -3.30
C ASP A 4 -5.12 4.82 -3.45
N PHE A 5 -4.23 4.07 -2.80
CA PHE A 5 -4.21 2.60 -2.78
C PHE A 5 -4.74 2.00 -1.48
N ILE A 6 -5.31 2.80 -0.58
CA ILE A 6 -5.82 2.36 0.71
C ILE A 6 -7.34 2.51 0.86
N ILE A 7 -7.93 1.60 1.63
CA ILE A 7 -9.31 1.65 2.09
C ILE A 7 -9.28 1.68 3.62
N VAL A 8 -10.00 2.65 4.19
CA VAL A 8 -10.10 2.90 5.62
C VAL A 8 -11.54 2.74 6.07
N THR A 9 -11.79 1.89 7.07
CA THR A 9 -13.13 1.64 7.62
C THR A 9 -13.13 1.49 9.15
N PRO A 10 -14.09 2.10 9.87
CA PRO A 10 -14.97 3.17 9.38
C PRO A 10 -14.18 4.46 9.10
N ASP A 11 -14.74 5.40 8.33
CA ASP A 11 -14.12 6.70 8.06
C ASP A 11 -14.62 7.84 8.95
N THR A 12 -15.59 7.54 9.80
CA THR A 12 -16.07 8.39 10.87
C THR A 12 -16.35 7.52 12.10
N GLY A 13 -16.39 8.13 13.27
CA GLY A 13 -16.66 7.43 14.51
C GLY A 13 -16.67 8.39 15.70
N SER A 14 -16.99 7.84 16.87
CA SER A 14 -16.99 8.57 18.13
C SER A 14 -16.40 7.69 19.23
N GLY A 15 -15.92 8.33 20.30
CA GLY A 15 -15.27 7.63 21.42
C GLY A 15 -13.95 6.97 21.04
N GLY A 16 -13.55 5.97 21.83
CA GLY A 16 -12.41 5.11 21.50
C GLY A 16 -12.83 4.04 20.51
N GLY A 17 -12.09 3.89 19.41
CA GLY A 17 -12.42 2.96 18.34
C GLY A 17 -11.20 2.44 17.60
N THR A 18 -11.40 1.35 16.86
CA THR A 18 -10.40 0.78 15.96
C THR A 18 -10.72 1.18 14.53
N ILE A 19 -9.69 1.55 13.77
CA ILE A 19 -9.78 1.86 12.35
C ILE A 19 -9.02 0.77 11.59
N ASN A 20 -9.68 0.14 10.62
CA ASN A 20 -9.03 -0.81 9.73
C ASN A 20 -8.49 -0.08 8.50
N VAL A 21 -7.23 -0.33 8.18
CA VAL A 21 -6.56 0.22 7.00
C VAL A 21 -6.08 -0.94 6.14
N GLN A 22 -6.55 -0.99 4.89
CA GLN A 22 -6.18 -2.04 3.93
C GLN A 22 -5.55 -1.38 2.71
N ALA A 23 -4.37 -1.87 2.29
CA ALA A 23 -3.68 -1.43 1.08
C ALA A 23 -3.89 -2.46 -0.04
N SER A 24 -4.15 -2.01 -1.27
CA SER A 24 -4.09 -2.90 -2.43
C SER A 24 -2.65 -3.38 -2.66
N GLN A 25 -2.49 -4.50 -3.35
CA GLN A 25 -1.16 -4.99 -3.75
C GLN A 25 -0.44 -3.93 -4.60
N ASN A 26 0.86 -3.77 -4.39
CA ASN A 26 1.70 -2.96 -5.24
C ASN A 26 2.40 -3.86 -6.26
N SER A 27 2.22 -3.60 -7.55
CA SER A 27 2.91 -4.27 -8.65
C SER A 27 3.89 -3.34 -9.39
N GLY A 28 3.99 -2.08 -8.98
CA GLY A 28 4.87 -1.07 -9.56
C GLY A 28 5.98 -0.65 -8.59
N GLY A 29 6.56 0.53 -8.81
CA GLY A 29 7.56 1.10 -7.90
C GLY A 29 7.01 1.40 -6.50
N SER A 30 7.92 1.68 -5.55
CA SER A 30 7.55 2.08 -4.20
C SER A 30 6.59 3.27 -4.20
N ARG A 31 5.61 3.25 -3.30
CA ARG A 31 4.57 4.28 -3.20
C ARG A 31 4.25 4.61 -1.75
N SER A 32 3.80 5.84 -1.53
CA SER A 32 3.47 6.33 -0.19
C SER A 32 2.20 7.16 -0.20
N THR A 33 1.51 7.19 0.94
CA THR A 33 0.36 8.05 1.20
C THR A 33 0.30 8.38 2.69
N SER A 34 -0.72 9.10 3.13
CA SER A 34 -1.00 9.35 4.52
C SER A 34 -2.51 9.38 4.78
N ILE A 35 -2.88 9.00 6.00
CA ILE A 35 -4.23 9.24 6.53
C ILE A 35 -4.16 10.34 7.58
N THR A 36 -5.18 11.19 7.61
CA THR A 36 -5.35 12.22 8.63
C THR A 36 -6.60 11.89 9.42
N ILE A 37 -6.46 11.80 10.74
CA ILE A 37 -7.54 11.49 11.68
C ILE A 37 -7.72 12.71 12.58
N THR A 38 -8.96 13.21 12.64
CA THR A 38 -9.35 14.33 13.50
C THR A 38 -10.42 13.89 14.48
N GLY A 39 -10.30 14.31 15.74
CA GLY A 39 -11.27 13.96 16.79
C GLY A 39 -10.84 14.49 18.15
N GLY A 40 -11.81 14.91 18.97
CA GLY A 40 -11.53 15.44 20.32
C GLY A 40 -10.61 16.67 20.34
N GLY A 41 -10.61 17.48 19.27
CA GLY A 41 -9.72 18.65 19.11
C GLY A 41 -8.29 18.32 18.70
N ILE A 42 -7.96 17.05 18.44
CA ILE A 42 -6.62 16.61 18.03
C ILE A 42 -6.64 16.20 16.56
N THR A 43 -5.52 16.46 15.87
CA THR A 43 -5.24 15.97 14.53
C THR A 43 -4.01 15.06 14.56
N ARG A 44 -4.10 13.87 13.97
CA ARG A 44 -2.97 12.96 13.77
C ARG A 44 -2.84 12.60 12.30
N THR A 45 -1.64 12.68 11.77
CA THR A 45 -1.31 12.23 10.42
C THR A 45 -0.44 10.99 10.52
N ILE A 46 -0.88 9.90 9.89
CA ILE A 46 -0.16 8.63 9.88
C ILE A 46 0.40 8.41 8.46
N PRO A 47 1.73 8.45 8.29
CA PRO A 47 2.36 8.14 7.01
C PRO A 47 2.29 6.64 6.74
N ILE A 48 2.08 6.28 5.48
CA ILE A 48 2.01 4.90 5.00
C ILE A 48 2.98 4.77 3.83
N SER A 49 3.94 3.87 3.95
CA SER A 49 4.85 3.50 2.88
C SER A 49 4.60 2.04 2.48
N GLN A 50 4.57 1.79 1.17
CA GLN A 50 4.49 0.46 0.60
C GLN A 50 5.65 0.27 -0.36
N GLY A 51 6.47 -0.74 -0.10
CA GLY A 51 7.60 -1.09 -0.96
C GLY A 51 7.16 -1.43 -2.39
N ALA A 52 8.12 -1.44 -3.30
CA ALA A 52 7.89 -1.86 -4.68
C ALA A 52 7.30 -3.27 -4.74
N GLY A 53 6.49 -3.51 -5.77
CA GLY A 53 6.05 -4.85 -6.11
C GLY A 53 7.21 -5.70 -6.63
N ALA A 54 7.05 -7.02 -6.55
CA ALA A 54 7.99 -7.95 -7.13
C ALA A 54 8.07 -7.75 -8.65
N LEU A 55 9.29 -7.72 -9.18
CA LEU A 55 9.57 -7.62 -10.60
C LEU A 55 9.62 -9.01 -11.21
N ASN A 56 8.67 -9.29 -12.11
CA ASN A 56 8.68 -10.54 -12.87
C ASN A 56 9.43 -10.32 -14.17
N ILE A 57 10.52 -11.05 -14.37
CA ILE A 57 11.37 -10.95 -15.56
C ILE A 57 11.46 -12.29 -16.28
N ILE A 58 11.78 -12.21 -17.58
CA ILE A 58 12.16 -13.34 -18.40
C ILE A 58 13.61 -13.14 -18.81
N ILE A 59 14.45 -14.14 -18.51
CA ILE A 59 15.86 -14.15 -18.91
C ILE A 59 15.99 -15.11 -20.09
N VAL A 60 16.62 -14.65 -21.17
CA VAL A 60 16.94 -15.46 -22.34
C VAL A 60 18.46 -15.65 -22.39
N GLY A 61 18.91 -16.90 -22.29
CA GLY A 61 20.32 -17.26 -22.41
C GLY A 61 20.76 -17.47 -23.86
N GLU A 62 22.08 -17.44 -24.09
CA GLU A 62 22.72 -17.62 -25.41
C GLU A 62 22.30 -18.92 -26.13
N GLY A 63 21.98 -19.97 -25.38
CA GLY A 63 21.46 -21.25 -25.90
C GLY A 63 19.93 -21.31 -26.11
N GLY A 64 19.21 -20.19 -26.02
CA GLY A 64 17.74 -20.16 -26.12
C GLY A 64 16.99 -20.61 -24.87
N ASN A 65 17.69 -20.80 -23.74
CA ASN A 65 17.07 -21.12 -22.46
C ASN A 65 16.19 -19.96 -21.98
N ILE A 66 14.97 -20.25 -21.54
CA ILE A 66 14.02 -19.27 -21.01
C ILE A 66 13.80 -19.54 -19.52
N ILE A 67 14.13 -18.56 -18.69
CA ILE A 67 13.95 -18.64 -17.24
C ILE A 67 12.97 -17.53 -16.81
N LYS A 68 11.92 -17.91 -16.09
CA LYS A 68 11.06 -16.97 -15.38
C LYS A 68 11.64 -16.74 -13.99
N ALA A 69 11.95 -15.49 -13.67
CA ALA A 69 12.43 -15.10 -12.36
C ALA A 69 11.54 -14.00 -11.77
N THR A 70 11.46 -14.00 -10.45
CA THR A 70 10.80 -12.95 -9.66
C THR A 70 11.86 -12.36 -8.75
N VAL A 71 12.02 -11.04 -8.81
CA VAL A 71 13.04 -10.28 -8.07
C VAL A 71 12.39 -9.23 -7.18
#